data_AF-A0AAW0JXB7-F1
#
_entry.id   AF-A0AAW0JXB7-F1
#
_cell.length_a   1.000
_cell.length_b   1.000
_cell.length_c   1.000
_cell.angle_alpha   90.00
_cell.angle_beta   90.00
_cell.angle_gamma   90.00
#
_symmetry.space_group_name_H-M   'P 1'
#
loop_
_entity.id
_entity.type
_entity.pdbx_description
1 polymer ?
#
loop_
_entity_poly.entity_id
_entity_poly.type
_entity_poly.pdbx_seq_one_letter_code
_entity_poly.pdbx_strand_id
1 'polypeptide(L)'
;MNMKSSSTVFKEKNHLGKVESCINMGRPVHFMLSSLFIATIFSIFLLYSPKPLIVISKNGLDPILQQKETSSPMQGHDSVQKQLDQDKPHKSNFQKKEKCDLSKGHWIREPRGSHFYTNSSCATIPNSKNCFKQGRMDKDFLNWRWKPDQCELPRFDAKSFLQIVQGKTVAFIGDSVARNHMESLLCLLSQEEIPEDIYKDSEDRFRTWYFPRSDFTLKVNVTGHHVEFAVQMSFRATFNYINDCKNCSGLVTLLRTFAPAHFEHGAWNTGGYCNRTGPFNETHEIDIASSEWKVRNAQIEEVERARKVGKNQGKRFGVLDVTRAMLMRPDGHPGEHYGEKWQGGAKDCVHWCMPGPIDTWSEIFMAVLRDQAGLSS
;
A
#
# COMPACT_ATOMS: atom_id res chain seq x y z
N MET A 1 15.94 12.44 -63.06
CA MET A 1 14.91 12.48 -62.00
C MET A 1 14.80 13.91 -61.50
N ASN A 2 13.58 14.47 -61.46
CA ASN A 2 13.10 15.67 -60.75
C ASN A 2 12.12 16.48 -61.62
N MET A 3 10.86 16.56 -61.17
CA MET A 3 9.80 17.47 -61.63
C MET A 3 9.19 18.06 -60.35
N LYS A 4 9.35 19.36 -60.09
CA LYS A 4 8.53 20.50 -60.55
C LYS A 4 7.30 20.77 -59.68
N SER A 5 7.31 21.99 -59.13
CA SER A 5 6.17 22.92 -58.97
C SER A 5 5.17 22.59 -57.83
N SER A 6 4.58 23.56 -57.13
CA SER A 6 4.35 24.97 -57.50
C SER A 6 4.39 25.92 -56.30
N SER A 7 4.56 27.22 -56.58
CA SER A 7 4.40 28.33 -55.64
C SER A 7 3.30 29.27 -56.12
N THR A 8 2.54 29.82 -55.18
CA THR A 8 1.64 30.96 -55.44
C THR A 8 1.77 31.98 -54.32
N VAL A 9 1.91 33.25 -54.71
CA VAL A 9 2.11 34.41 -53.85
C VAL A 9 1.24 35.52 -54.41
N PHE A 10 0.43 36.22 -53.59
CA PHE A 10 0.37 37.69 -53.57
C PHE A 10 -0.61 38.28 -52.55
N LYS A 11 -0.12 39.30 -51.81
CA LYS A 11 -0.76 40.54 -51.30
C LYS A 11 -2.10 40.44 -50.54
N GLU A 12 -2.40 41.25 -49.52
CA GLU A 12 -1.84 42.50 -48.97
C GLU A 12 -2.16 42.52 -47.43
N LYS A 13 -1.96 43.55 -46.57
CA LYS A 13 -1.60 44.97 -46.69
C LYS A 13 -0.94 45.45 -45.37
N ASN A 14 -0.10 46.49 -45.42
CA ASN A 14 0.32 47.23 -44.22
C ASN A 14 -0.58 48.45 -44.00
N HIS A 15 -1.07 48.67 -42.77
CA HIS A 15 -1.43 50.01 -42.29
C HIS A 15 -1.24 50.14 -40.77
N LEU A 16 -0.66 51.27 -40.36
CA LEU A 16 -0.44 51.68 -38.97
C LEU A 16 -1.76 51.85 -38.20
N GLY A 17 -1.79 51.47 -36.92
CA GLY A 17 -2.96 51.65 -36.06
C GLY A 17 -2.69 51.46 -34.56
N LYS A 18 -2.16 52.51 -33.92
CA LYS A 18 -2.27 52.89 -32.49
C LYS A 18 -2.14 51.80 -31.39
N VAL A 19 -1.16 51.99 -30.51
CA VAL A 19 -1.08 51.33 -29.19
C VAL A 19 -2.04 52.02 -28.21
N GLU A 20 -2.92 51.28 -27.57
CA GLU A 20 -3.53 51.64 -26.27
C GLU A 20 -3.42 50.44 -25.32
N SER A 21 -2.59 50.59 -24.29
CA SER A 21 -2.39 49.59 -23.23
C SER A 21 -3.24 49.94 -22.01
N CYS A 22 -4.38 49.29 -21.86
CA CYS A 22 -5.21 49.43 -20.67
C CYS A 22 -4.66 48.55 -19.53
N ILE A 23 -3.98 49.16 -18.57
CA ILE A 23 -3.50 48.50 -17.35
C ILE A 23 -4.71 48.13 -16.48
N ASN A 24 -5.07 46.85 -16.45
CA ASN A 24 -6.20 46.35 -15.67
C ASN A 24 -5.82 46.15 -14.19
N MET A 25 -5.95 47.20 -13.38
CA MET A 25 -5.59 47.21 -11.95
C MET A 25 -6.50 46.37 -11.03
N GLY A 26 -7.55 45.71 -11.54
CA GLY A 26 -8.49 44.94 -10.72
C GLY A 26 -7.96 43.57 -10.23
N ARG A 27 -6.96 42.99 -10.88
CA ARG A 27 -6.53 41.60 -10.66
C ARG A 27 -5.66 41.37 -9.40
N PRO A 28 -4.69 42.24 -9.03
CA PRO A 28 -3.85 42.02 -7.84
C PRO A 28 -4.63 42.14 -6.52
N VAL A 29 -5.58 43.07 -6.46
CA VAL A 29 -6.38 43.35 -5.25
C VAL A 29 -7.26 42.17 -4.88
N HIS A 30 -7.91 41.54 -5.87
CA HIS A 30 -8.71 40.33 -5.65
C HIS A 30 -7.87 39.15 -5.11
N PHE A 31 -6.66 38.94 -5.63
CA PHE A 31 -5.76 37.89 -5.13
C PHE A 31 -5.35 38.16 -3.68
N MET A 32 -4.92 39.37 -3.35
CA MET A 32 -4.54 39.75 -1.98
C MET A 32 -5.70 39.58 -1.00
N LEU A 33 -6.90 40.08 -1.33
CA LEU A 33 -8.09 39.91 -0.50
C LEU A 33 -8.49 38.43 -0.33
N SER A 34 -8.38 37.60 -1.38
CA SER A 34 -8.65 36.16 -1.27
C SER A 34 -7.66 35.43 -0.35
N SER A 35 -6.36 35.77 -0.42
CA SER A 35 -5.35 35.17 0.46
C SER A 35 -5.52 35.58 1.92
N LEU A 36 -5.88 36.85 2.18
CA LEU A 36 -6.19 37.36 3.51
C LEU A 36 -7.41 36.64 4.10
N PHE A 37 -8.47 36.46 3.31
CA PHE A 37 -9.67 35.74 3.74
C PHE A 37 -9.38 34.27 4.11
N ILE A 38 -8.67 33.54 3.26
CA ILE A 38 -8.26 32.14 3.52
C ILE A 38 -7.37 32.06 4.77
N ALA A 39 -6.41 32.98 4.92
CA ALA A 39 -5.55 33.04 6.10
C ALA A 39 -6.37 33.28 7.38
N THR A 40 -7.34 34.21 7.36
CA THR A 40 -8.20 34.45 8.53
C THR A 40 -9.07 33.24 8.90
N ILE A 41 -9.62 32.50 7.92
CA ILE A 41 -10.37 31.26 8.19
C ILE A 41 -9.46 30.21 8.83
N PHE A 42 -8.24 30.04 8.31
CA PHE A 42 -7.28 29.08 8.87
C PHE A 42 -6.82 29.46 10.29
N SER A 43 -6.58 30.74 10.56
CA SER A 43 -6.26 31.23 11.91
C SER A 43 -7.42 31.05 12.89
N ILE A 44 -8.66 31.31 12.47
CA ILE A 44 -9.86 31.06 13.30
C ILE A 44 -10.01 29.56 13.57
N PHE A 45 -9.78 28.70 12.57
CA PHE A 45 -9.80 27.25 12.76
C PHE A 45 -8.73 26.79 13.78
N LEU A 46 -7.51 27.32 13.74
CA LEU A 46 -6.48 27.00 14.73
C LEU A 46 -6.79 27.53 16.14
N LEU A 47 -7.49 28.66 16.26
CA LEU A 47 -7.84 29.27 17.55
C LEU A 47 -9.09 28.64 18.20
N TYR A 48 -10.03 28.15 17.40
CA TYR A 48 -11.33 27.63 17.87
C TYR A 48 -11.54 26.13 17.69
N SER A 49 -10.65 25.41 16.99
CA SER A 49 -10.74 23.94 16.91
C SER A 49 -10.27 23.30 18.23
N PRO A 50 -11.12 22.52 18.92
CA PRO A 50 -10.71 21.78 20.11
C PRO A 50 -9.76 20.65 19.72
N LYS A 51 -8.46 20.89 19.90
CA LYS A 51 -7.31 19.95 19.88
C LYS A 51 -7.51 18.59 19.17
N PRO A 52 -6.94 18.42 17.97
CA PRO A 52 -6.55 17.09 17.50
C PRO A 52 -5.09 17.02 17.00
N LEU A 53 -4.12 17.47 17.80
CA LEU A 53 -2.68 17.23 17.57
C LEU A 53 -1.95 16.89 18.88
N ILE A 54 -2.18 15.68 19.40
CA ILE A 54 -1.20 15.03 20.26
C ILE A 54 -0.06 14.56 19.34
N VAL A 55 0.96 15.42 19.20
CA VAL A 55 2.24 15.02 18.61
C VAL A 55 2.83 13.93 19.50
N ILE A 56 3.12 12.77 18.90
CA ILE A 56 3.80 11.67 19.59
C ILE A 56 5.21 12.15 19.96
N SER A 57 5.36 12.59 21.21
CA SER A 57 6.66 12.90 21.80
C SER A 57 7.44 11.59 21.94
N LYS A 58 8.40 11.36 21.04
CA LYS A 58 9.48 10.40 21.29
C LYS A 58 10.34 10.93 22.44
N ASN A 59 10.09 10.46 23.65
CA ASN A 59 11.06 10.45 24.75
C ASN A 59 10.61 9.45 25.82
N GLY A 60 11.53 8.57 26.25
CA GLY A 60 11.49 7.85 27.52
C GLY A 60 10.28 6.93 27.76
N LEU A 61 10.44 5.64 27.44
CA LEU A 61 9.72 4.61 28.20
C LEU A 61 10.49 4.36 29.51
N ASP A 62 9.76 4.48 30.62
CA ASP A 62 10.13 4.13 32.01
C ASP A 62 11.25 4.95 32.69
N PRO A 63 11.10 5.29 33.98
CA PRO A 63 11.33 4.30 35.03
C PRO A 63 10.33 4.24 36.22
N ILE A 64 10.09 2.99 36.66
CA ILE A 64 9.95 2.52 38.06
C ILE A 64 8.61 2.72 38.80
N LEU A 65 8.05 1.59 39.27
CA LEU A 65 7.50 1.24 40.61
C LEU A 65 6.68 -0.07 40.42
N GLN A 66 6.79 -1.18 41.18
CA GLN A 66 7.57 -1.61 42.35
C GLN A 66 7.72 -3.15 42.34
N GLN A 67 8.87 -3.68 42.74
CA GLN A 67 9.04 -4.75 43.75
C GLN A 67 10.55 -4.93 43.96
N LYS A 68 11.10 -4.45 45.08
CA LYS A 68 11.13 -5.09 46.42
C LYS A 68 12.34 -6.02 46.55
N GLU A 69 13.44 -5.47 47.06
CA GLU A 69 14.31 -6.19 47.99
C GLU A 69 15.04 -5.22 48.92
N THR A 70 15.68 -5.76 49.96
CA THR A 70 15.66 -5.15 51.30
C THR A 70 17.05 -4.73 51.80
N SER A 71 17.05 -3.72 52.67
CA SER A 71 18.18 -3.13 53.41
C SER A 71 19.26 -4.09 53.95
N SER A 72 20.54 -3.73 53.78
CA SER A 72 21.40 -3.25 54.90
C SER A 72 22.77 -2.70 54.43
N PRO A 73 23.44 -1.83 55.23
CA PRO A 73 24.67 -1.13 54.82
C PRO A 73 25.95 -1.54 55.59
N MET A 74 27.13 -1.33 54.99
CA MET A 74 28.45 -1.08 55.63
C MET A 74 29.41 -0.66 54.49
N GLN A 75 30.09 0.49 54.46
CA GLN A 75 31.06 1.14 55.36
C GLN A 75 32.46 1.17 54.71
N GLY A 76 33.02 2.38 54.56
CA GLY A 76 34.43 2.64 54.84
C GLY A 76 35.43 2.71 53.66
N HIS A 77 36.09 3.87 53.56
CA HIS A 77 37.52 4.08 53.23
C HIS A 77 38.06 3.57 51.85
N ASP A 78 39.05 4.20 51.21
CA ASP A 78 39.72 5.47 51.48
C ASP A 78 40.26 6.14 50.22
N SER A 79 40.68 7.39 50.39
CA SER A 79 41.43 8.25 49.47
C SER A 79 42.52 7.59 48.60
N VAL A 80 42.62 8.02 47.32
CA VAL A 80 43.84 8.69 46.81
C VAL A 80 43.43 9.85 45.91
N GLN A 81 43.76 11.07 46.33
CA GLN A 81 43.67 12.29 45.52
C GLN A 81 45.09 12.80 45.26
N LYS A 82 45.47 13.05 44.00
CA LYS A 82 46.50 14.07 43.70
C LYS A 82 46.46 14.57 42.24
N GLN A 83 46.11 15.85 42.13
CA GLN A 83 46.66 16.90 41.24
C GLN A 83 46.55 16.67 39.72
N LEU A 84 45.77 17.51 39.01
CA LEU A 84 46.17 18.82 38.45
C LEU A 84 47.40 18.68 37.51
N ASP A 85 47.34 19.08 36.24
CA ASP A 85 46.79 20.38 35.81
C ASP A 85 45.96 20.42 34.51
N GLN A 86 45.27 21.55 34.40
CA GLN A 86 44.52 22.17 33.31
C GLN A 86 44.82 21.68 31.87
N ASP A 87 43.77 21.22 31.18
CA ASP A 87 43.57 21.60 29.78
C ASP A 87 42.09 21.87 29.48
N LYS A 88 41.79 22.86 28.64
CA LYS A 88 40.41 23.33 28.40
C LYS A 88 39.66 22.37 27.46
N PRO A 89 38.34 22.21 27.62
CA PRO A 89 37.59 21.29 26.76
C PRO A 89 37.55 21.81 25.33
N HIS A 90 38.32 21.17 24.45
CA HIS A 90 37.98 21.13 23.04
C HIS A 90 36.55 20.60 22.95
N LYS A 91 35.60 21.46 22.58
CA LYS A 91 34.23 21.01 22.24
C LYS A 91 34.36 20.06 21.07
N SER A 92 34.39 18.75 21.35
CA SER A 92 34.25 17.73 20.33
C SER A 92 32.90 17.97 19.69
N ASN A 93 32.94 18.48 18.46
CA ASN A 93 31.75 18.66 17.65
C ASN A 93 31.27 17.25 17.35
N PHE A 94 30.35 16.73 18.19
CA PHE A 94 29.63 15.49 17.96
C PHE A 94 28.76 15.71 16.72
N GLN A 95 29.41 15.67 15.55
CA GLN A 95 28.75 15.54 14.27
C GLN A 95 27.95 14.26 14.36
N LYS A 96 26.64 14.45 14.52
CA LYS A 96 25.62 13.43 14.54
C LYS A 96 25.65 12.77 13.17
N LYS A 97 26.51 11.75 13.02
CA LYS A 97 26.82 11.07 11.76
C LYS A 97 25.49 10.74 11.09
N GLU A 98 25.20 11.38 9.96
CA GLU A 98 23.91 11.23 9.33
C GLU A 98 23.68 9.75 9.04
N LYS A 99 22.51 9.25 9.46
CA LYS A 99 22.19 7.84 9.34
C LYS A 99 22.02 7.53 7.86
N CYS A 100 22.99 6.81 7.29
CA CYS A 100 23.00 6.45 5.87
C CYS A 100 21.64 5.88 5.44
N ASP A 101 21.02 6.55 4.47
CA ASP A 101 19.76 6.13 3.86
C ASP A 101 20.02 5.00 2.85
N LEU A 102 19.92 3.75 3.31
CA LEU A 102 20.16 2.57 2.48
C LEU A 102 19.18 2.43 1.30
N SER A 103 18.08 3.20 1.28
CA SER A 103 17.06 3.17 0.21
C SER A 103 17.40 4.06 -0.99
N LYS A 104 18.41 4.94 -0.87
CA LYS A 104 18.88 5.83 -1.95
C LYS A 104 20.26 5.44 -2.40
N GLY A 105 20.39 5.22 -3.70
CA GLY A 105 21.57 4.60 -4.28
C GLY A 105 21.37 4.28 -5.75
N HIS A 106 22.31 3.52 -6.28
CA HIS A 106 22.31 3.07 -7.67
C HIS A 106 22.93 1.67 -7.78
N TRP A 107 22.59 0.96 -8.87
CA TRP A 107 23.20 -0.32 -9.18
C TRP A 107 24.54 -0.12 -9.87
N ILE A 108 25.61 -0.71 -9.32
CA ILE A 108 26.95 -0.72 -9.90
C ILE A 108 27.30 -2.13 -10.41
N ARG A 109 28.03 -2.20 -11.53
CA ARG A 109 28.47 -3.49 -12.09
C ARG A 109 29.65 -4.04 -11.28
N GLU A 110 29.57 -5.32 -10.94
CA GLU A 110 30.55 -6.00 -10.09
C GLU A 110 30.86 -7.41 -10.61
N PRO A 111 31.85 -7.57 -11.51
CA PRO A 111 32.11 -8.83 -12.25
C PRO A 111 32.60 -10.04 -11.42
N ARG A 112 32.60 -9.97 -10.09
CA ARG A 112 33.10 -11.04 -9.18
C ARG A 112 32.34 -11.17 -7.85
N GLY A 113 31.35 -10.34 -7.56
CA GLY A 113 31.03 -10.01 -6.15
C GLY A 113 29.61 -10.25 -5.62
N SER A 114 28.64 -10.62 -6.46
CA SER A 114 27.24 -10.77 -6.02
C SER A 114 26.83 -12.20 -5.63
N HIS A 115 27.64 -13.23 -5.91
CA HIS A 115 27.25 -14.65 -5.72
C HIS A 115 27.90 -15.24 -4.49
N PHE A 116 27.20 -15.09 -3.37
CA PHE A 116 27.47 -15.86 -2.15
C PHE A 116 27.16 -17.36 -2.32
N TYR A 117 26.31 -17.71 -3.30
CA TYR A 117 25.99 -19.10 -3.66
C TYR A 117 25.71 -19.22 -5.17
N THR A 118 25.80 -20.44 -5.70
CA THR A 118 25.40 -20.79 -7.07
C THR A 118 24.11 -21.61 -7.07
N ASN A 119 23.59 -21.91 -8.27
CA ASN A 119 22.49 -22.85 -8.47
C ASN A 119 22.81 -24.31 -8.06
N SER A 120 24.07 -24.61 -7.74
CA SER A 120 24.55 -25.90 -7.24
C SER A 120 25.06 -25.88 -5.80
N SER A 121 25.51 -24.73 -5.27
CA SER A 121 26.02 -24.64 -3.89
C SER A 121 24.93 -24.35 -2.84
N CYS A 122 23.77 -23.84 -3.24
CA CYS A 122 22.61 -23.81 -2.36
C CYS A 122 21.78 -25.10 -2.49
N ALA A 123 21.89 -26.01 -1.51
CA ALA A 123 21.10 -27.24 -1.45
C ALA A 123 19.60 -26.99 -1.18
N THR A 124 19.25 -25.84 -0.58
CA THR A 124 17.87 -25.48 -0.21
C THR A 124 17.13 -24.70 -1.30
N ILE A 125 17.74 -24.45 -2.47
CA ILE A 125 17.13 -23.64 -3.55
C ILE A 125 15.88 -24.33 -4.13
N PRO A 126 14.70 -23.69 -4.12
CA PRO A 126 13.50 -24.30 -4.71
C PRO A 126 13.66 -24.51 -6.21
N ASN A 127 13.21 -25.67 -6.72
CA ASN A 127 13.25 -25.99 -8.15
C ASN A 127 12.56 -24.91 -9.01
N SER A 128 11.45 -24.32 -8.53
CA SER A 128 10.70 -23.25 -9.20
C SER A 128 11.41 -21.90 -9.23
N LYS A 129 12.47 -21.70 -8.43
CA LYS A 129 13.27 -20.48 -8.33
C LYS A 129 14.69 -20.63 -8.88
N ASN A 130 15.11 -21.85 -9.20
CA ASN A 130 16.42 -22.15 -9.77
C ASN A 130 16.44 -21.88 -11.29
N CYS A 131 16.52 -20.60 -11.69
CA CYS A 131 16.43 -20.17 -13.10
C CYS A 131 17.41 -20.91 -14.05
N PHE A 132 18.63 -21.21 -13.59
CA PHE A 132 19.63 -21.92 -14.40
C PHE A 132 19.23 -23.39 -14.62
N LYS A 133 18.63 -24.06 -13.62
CA LYS A 133 18.03 -25.39 -13.78
C LYS A 133 16.82 -25.37 -14.71
N GLN A 134 16.11 -24.23 -14.79
CA GLN A 134 15.00 -23.99 -15.73
C GLN A 134 15.46 -23.46 -17.10
N GLY A 135 16.76 -23.51 -17.42
CA GLY A 135 17.28 -23.18 -18.77
C GLY A 135 17.58 -21.70 -19.03
N ARG A 136 17.58 -20.82 -18.03
CA ARG A 136 18.07 -19.44 -18.19
C ARG A 136 19.58 -19.45 -18.46
N MET A 137 20.03 -18.78 -19.53
CA MET A 137 21.43 -18.82 -19.98
C MET A 137 22.22 -17.53 -19.73
N ASP A 138 21.55 -16.38 -19.66
CA ASP A 138 22.21 -15.09 -19.41
C ASP A 138 22.77 -15.00 -17.98
N LYS A 139 23.91 -14.33 -17.83
CA LYS A 139 24.61 -14.18 -16.53
C LYS A 139 24.96 -12.72 -16.21
N ASP A 140 24.50 -11.74 -16.97
CA ASP A 140 24.82 -10.34 -16.67
C ASP A 140 24.03 -9.78 -15.50
N PHE A 141 22.79 -10.26 -15.27
CA PHE A 141 21.98 -9.86 -14.11
C PHE A 141 22.62 -10.20 -12.76
N LEU A 142 23.52 -11.19 -12.77
CA LEU A 142 24.31 -11.62 -11.64
C LEU A 142 25.40 -10.58 -11.29
N ASN A 143 25.98 -9.87 -12.25
CA ASN A 143 27.13 -8.98 -12.02
C ASN A 143 26.74 -7.57 -11.51
N TRP A 144 25.79 -7.44 -10.58
CA TRP A 144 25.30 -6.14 -10.10
C TRP A 144 25.17 -6.07 -8.58
N ARG A 145 25.46 -4.89 -8.02
CA ARG A 145 25.32 -4.61 -6.59
C ARG A 145 24.64 -3.25 -6.35
N TRP A 146 23.75 -3.18 -5.37
CA TRP A 146 23.23 -1.91 -4.86
C TRP A 146 24.29 -1.18 -4.04
N LYS A 147 24.57 0.08 -4.40
CA LYS A 147 25.43 0.99 -3.65
C LYS A 147 24.60 2.18 -3.16
N PRO A 148 24.43 2.36 -1.83
CA PRO A 148 23.85 3.58 -1.27
C PRO A 148 24.70 4.81 -1.58
N ASP A 149 24.08 5.97 -1.80
CA ASP A 149 24.82 7.18 -2.19
C ASP A 149 25.67 7.76 -1.04
N GLN A 150 25.26 7.49 0.21
CA GLN A 150 25.85 8.08 1.43
C GLN A 150 26.86 7.16 2.14
N CYS A 151 26.92 5.87 1.81
CA CYS A 151 27.82 4.92 2.48
C CYS A 151 28.06 3.65 1.66
N GLU A 152 29.16 2.97 1.97
CA GLU A 152 29.38 1.60 1.50
C GLU A 152 28.53 0.61 2.30
N LEU A 153 27.71 -0.17 1.60
CA LEU A 153 26.97 -1.28 2.19
C LEU A 153 27.95 -2.43 2.50
N PRO A 154 28.02 -2.96 3.73
CA PRO A 154 28.82 -4.14 4.04
C PRO A 154 28.40 -5.37 3.21
N ARG A 155 29.29 -6.35 3.05
CA ARG A 155 28.88 -7.66 2.50
C ARG A 155 27.98 -8.38 3.48
N PHE A 156 27.11 -9.24 2.96
CA PHE A 156 26.45 -10.22 3.80
C PHE A 156 27.50 -11.22 4.31
N ASP A 157 27.53 -11.43 5.61
CA ASP A 157 28.41 -12.38 6.28
C ASP A 157 27.51 -13.33 7.10
N ALA A 158 27.37 -14.56 6.62
CA ALA A 158 26.42 -15.52 7.18
C ALA A 158 26.79 -15.91 8.63
N LYS A 159 28.09 -15.96 8.93
CA LYS A 159 28.61 -16.28 10.28
C LYS A 159 28.24 -15.19 11.28
N SER A 160 28.49 -13.92 10.95
CA SER A 160 28.11 -12.76 11.75
C SER A 160 26.59 -12.68 11.90
N PHE A 161 25.83 -12.98 10.85
CA PHE A 161 24.36 -13.06 10.94
C PHE A 161 23.93 -14.10 11.97
N LEU A 162 24.40 -15.35 11.85
CA LEU A 162 24.07 -16.46 12.77
C LEU A 162 24.45 -16.12 14.22
N GLN A 163 25.60 -15.50 14.45
CA GLN A 163 26.00 -15.01 15.78
C GLN A 163 25.03 -13.94 16.34
N ILE A 164 24.55 -13.01 15.50
CA ILE A 164 23.57 -11.98 15.90
C ILE A 164 22.19 -12.59 16.22
N VAL A 165 21.81 -13.67 15.53
CA VAL A 165 20.50 -14.34 15.71
C VAL A 165 20.54 -15.59 16.59
N GLN A 166 21.66 -15.87 17.26
CA GLN A 166 21.81 -17.02 18.15
C GLN A 166 20.75 -17.01 19.27
N GLY A 167 20.07 -18.14 19.46
CA GLY A 167 18.97 -18.30 20.42
C GLY A 167 17.67 -17.58 20.04
N LYS A 168 17.46 -17.22 18.76
CA LYS A 168 16.31 -16.39 18.32
C LYS A 168 15.49 -17.05 17.22
N THR A 169 14.26 -16.53 17.06
CA THR A 169 13.43 -16.81 15.89
C THR A 169 13.31 -15.56 15.01
N VAL A 170 13.50 -15.72 13.70
CA VAL A 170 13.13 -14.72 12.68
C VAL A 170 11.99 -15.28 11.84
N ALA A 171 10.94 -14.49 11.63
CA ALA A 171 9.78 -14.90 10.84
C ALA A 171 9.50 -13.90 9.70
N PHE A 172 9.37 -14.42 8.48
CA PHE A 172 8.91 -13.69 7.31
C PHE A 172 7.41 -13.88 7.16
N ILE A 173 6.64 -12.80 7.25
CA ILE A 173 5.18 -12.80 7.10
C ILE A 173 4.85 -11.94 5.88
N GLY A 174 4.14 -12.50 4.91
CA GLY A 174 3.77 -11.78 3.68
C GLY A 174 3.41 -12.72 2.54
N ASP A 175 3.61 -12.29 1.31
CA ASP A 175 3.24 -13.01 0.10
C ASP A 175 4.31 -14.03 -0.39
N SER A 176 4.18 -14.47 -1.65
CA SER A 176 5.14 -15.35 -2.30
C SER A 176 6.51 -14.70 -2.55
N VAL A 177 6.61 -13.36 -2.52
CA VAL A 177 7.88 -12.61 -2.62
C VAL A 177 8.55 -12.51 -1.25
N ALA A 178 7.78 -12.36 -0.17
CA ALA A 178 8.30 -12.49 1.20
C ALA A 178 8.90 -13.89 1.45
N ARG A 179 8.24 -14.95 0.95
CA ARG A 179 8.84 -16.30 0.88
C ARG A 179 10.12 -16.32 0.06
N ASN A 180 10.14 -15.70 -1.13
CA ASN A 180 11.32 -15.70 -1.99
C ASN A 180 12.54 -15.04 -1.33
N HIS A 181 12.33 -13.96 -0.55
CA HIS A 181 13.40 -13.31 0.23
C HIS A 181 13.92 -14.26 1.31
N MET A 182 13.02 -14.89 2.07
CA MET A 182 13.38 -15.89 3.08
C MET A 182 14.17 -17.07 2.47
N GLU A 183 13.75 -17.60 1.31
CA GLU A 183 14.45 -18.67 0.58
C GLU A 183 15.87 -18.24 0.14
N SER A 184 16.04 -16.98 -0.26
CA SER A 184 17.37 -16.44 -0.58
C SER A 184 18.25 -16.31 0.66
N LEU A 185 17.70 -15.85 1.79
CA LEU A 185 18.42 -15.83 3.07
C LEU A 185 18.80 -17.25 3.53
N LEU A 186 17.90 -18.22 3.39
CA LEU A 186 18.16 -19.62 3.69
C LEU A 186 19.36 -20.17 2.88
N CYS A 187 19.46 -19.83 1.59
CA CYS A 187 20.63 -20.15 0.75
C CYS A 187 21.93 -19.47 1.21
N LEU A 188 21.86 -18.22 1.69
CA LEU A 188 23.03 -17.50 2.20
C LEU A 188 23.55 -18.13 3.50
N LEU A 189 22.64 -18.45 4.42
CA LEU A 189 22.99 -19.06 5.71
C LEU A 189 23.45 -20.52 5.55
N SER A 190 22.92 -21.25 4.56
CA SER A 190 23.33 -22.63 4.28
C SER A 190 24.79 -22.78 3.82
N GLN A 191 25.49 -21.70 3.52
CA GLN A 191 26.92 -21.74 3.22
C GLN A 191 27.77 -21.90 4.50
N GLU A 192 27.25 -21.50 5.68
CA GLU A 192 27.92 -21.65 6.98
C GLU A 192 27.33 -22.78 7.82
N GLU A 193 26.01 -22.99 7.74
CA GLU A 193 25.29 -24.00 8.52
C GLU A 193 24.10 -24.58 7.75
N ILE A 194 24.10 -25.89 7.51
CA ILE A 194 22.99 -26.57 6.85
C ILE A 194 21.78 -26.62 7.82
N PRO A 195 20.62 -26.05 7.46
CA PRO A 195 19.45 -26.07 8.30
C PRO A 195 18.62 -27.35 8.15
N GLU A 196 17.91 -27.71 9.22
CA GLU A 196 16.90 -28.76 9.26
C GLU A 196 15.51 -28.17 8.94
N ASP A 197 14.75 -28.79 8.04
CA ASP A 197 13.35 -28.45 7.77
C ASP A 197 12.44 -29.18 8.76
N ILE A 198 12.10 -28.51 9.87
CA ILE A 198 11.45 -29.15 11.03
C ILE A 198 9.92 -29.04 11.03
N TYR A 199 9.34 -28.21 10.15
CA TYR A 199 7.89 -28.11 10.01
C TYR A 199 7.49 -27.57 8.63
N LYS A 200 6.45 -28.17 8.05
CA LYS A 200 5.74 -27.70 6.86
C LYS A 200 4.26 -28.06 6.96
N ASP A 201 3.36 -27.15 6.62
CA ASP A 201 1.92 -27.44 6.46
C ASP A 201 1.58 -28.07 5.09
N SER A 202 0.38 -28.63 4.96
CA SER A 202 -0.08 -29.33 3.75
C SER A 202 -0.08 -28.47 2.49
N GLU A 203 -0.32 -27.16 2.63
CA GLU A 203 -0.35 -26.20 1.52
C GLU A 203 0.99 -25.51 1.25
N ASP A 204 2.02 -25.79 2.06
CA ASP A 204 3.31 -25.12 1.99
C ASP A 204 3.22 -23.58 2.14
N ARG A 205 2.36 -23.10 3.04
CA ARG A 205 2.28 -21.69 3.45
C ARG A 205 3.13 -21.40 4.67
N PHE A 206 3.17 -22.34 5.62
CA PHE A 206 3.91 -22.26 6.87
C PHE A 206 5.09 -23.23 6.82
N ARG A 207 6.31 -22.71 6.95
CA ARG A 207 7.51 -23.56 7.16
C ARG A 207 8.40 -23.02 8.27
N THR A 208 9.12 -23.94 8.91
CA THR A 208 10.13 -23.64 9.91
C THR A 208 11.41 -24.42 9.61
N TRP A 209 12.51 -23.69 9.50
CA TRP A 209 13.87 -24.24 9.48
C TRP A 209 14.58 -23.96 10.80
N TYR A 210 15.40 -24.90 11.24
CA TYR A 210 16.19 -24.81 12.45
C TYR A 210 17.68 -24.98 12.13
N PHE A 211 18.53 -24.22 12.82
CA PHE A 211 19.98 -24.20 12.68
C PHE A 211 20.59 -24.68 14.01
N PRO A 212 20.93 -25.99 14.13
CA PRO A 212 21.19 -26.61 15.43
C PRO A 212 22.42 -26.11 16.20
N ARG A 213 23.49 -25.67 15.53
CA ARG A 213 24.70 -25.16 16.22
C ARG A 213 24.51 -23.71 16.64
N SER A 214 23.70 -22.97 15.89
CA SER A 214 23.41 -21.55 16.13
C SER A 214 22.18 -21.33 17.02
N ASP A 215 21.44 -22.39 17.39
CA ASP A 215 20.13 -22.31 18.09
C ASP A 215 19.23 -21.23 17.46
N PHE A 216 19.14 -21.25 16.13
CA PHE A 216 18.44 -20.22 15.36
C PHE A 216 17.29 -20.84 14.58
N THR A 217 16.13 -20.18 14.62
CA THR A 217 14.92 -20.63 13.91
C THR A 217 14.49 -19.61 12.86
N LEU A 218 14.38 -20.04 11.61
CA LEU A 218 13.87 -19.24 10.50
C LEU A 218 12.49 -19.72 10.08
N LYS A 219 11.49 -18.83 10.03
CA LYS A 219 10.10 -19.15 9.69
C LYS A 219 9.61 -18.36 8.49
N VAL A 220 8.67 -18.94 7.75
CA VAL A 220 7.84 -18.23 6.78
C VAL A 220 6.36 -18.50 7.05
N ASN A 221 5.54 -17.46 6.92
CA ASN A 221 4.09 -17.51 6.90
C ASN A 221 3.60 -16.78 5.64
N VAL A 222 3.23 -17.56 4.62
CA VAL A 222 2.71 -17.02 3.36
C VAL A 222 1.22 -16.75 3.48
N THR A 223 0.87 -15.48 3.63
CA THR A 223 -0.49 -14.96 3.64
C THR A 223 -0.71 -14.09 2.39
N GLY A 224 -1.50 -14.61 1.45
CA GLY A 224 -1.93 -13.87 0.26
C GLY A 224 -2.94 -12.78 0.60
N HIS A 225 -2.46 -11.64 1.10
CA HIS A 225 -3.29 -10.49 1.44
C HIS A 225 -3.55 -9.62 0.20
N HIS A 226 -4.48 -10.09 -0.63
CA HIS A 226 -4.99 -9.35 -1.80
C HIS A 226 -6.00 -8.26 -1.39
N VAL A 227 -6.54 -7.51 -2.35
CA VAL A 227 -7.46 -6.38 -2.11
C VAL A 227 -8.71 -6.83 -1.34
N GLU A 228 -9.23 -8.01 -1.63
CA GLU A 228 -10.34 -8.64 -0.92
C GLU A 228 -10.08 -8.81 0.59
N PHE A 229 -8.83 -9.08 1.02
CA PHE A 229 -8.50 -9.17 2.44
C PHE A 229 -8.54 -7.80 3.12
N ALA A 230 -8.03 -6.75 2.47
CA ALA A 230 -8.11 -5.39 3.00
C ALA A 230 -9.57 -4.91 3.10
N VAL A 231 -10.39 -5.27 2.10
CA VAL A 231 -11.84 -5.03 2.07
C VAL A 231 -12.54 -5.77 3.22
N GLN A 232 -12.27 -7.08 3.40
CA GLN A 232 -12.81 -7.88 4.52
C GLN A 232 -12.46 -7.22 5.86
N MET A 233 -11.20 -6.85 6.10
CA MET A 233 -10.78 -6.26 7.37
C MET A 233 -11.42 -4.89 7.64
N SER A 234 -11.60 -4.06 6.61
CA SER A 234 -12.29 -2.77 6.72
C SER A 234 -13.78 -2.92 7.08
N PHE A 235 -14.50 -3.79 6.37
CA PHE A 235 -15.91 -4.07 6.68
C PHE A 235 -16.06 -4.79 8.02
N ARG A 236 -15.14 -5.69 8.38
CA ARG A 236 -15.11 -6.37 9.68
C ARG A 236 -15.05 -5.40 10.84
N ALA A 237 -14.12 -4.44 10.79
CA ALA A 237 -13.99 -3.41 11.82
C ALA A 237 -15.26 -2.54 11.92
N THR A 238 -15.77 -2.09 10.77
CA THR A 238 -16.98 -1.27 10.68
C THR A 238 -18.21 -1.98 11.23
N PHE A 239 -18.46 -3.23 10.83
CA PHE A 239 -19.64 -3.98 11.26
C PHE A 239 -19.56 -4.47 12.70
N ASN A 240 -18.36 -4.76 13.21
CA ASN A 240 -18.17 -5.02 14.65
C ASN A 240 -18.56 -3.78 15.47
N TYR A 241 -18.10 -2.59 15.08
CA TYR A 241 -18.48 -1.34 15.75
C TYR A 241 -20.01 -1.10 15.74
N ILE A 242 -20.69 -1.38 14.62
CA ILE A 242 -22.15 -1.26 14.50
C ILE A 242 -22.89 -2.27 15.40
N ASN A 243 -22.39 -3.50 15.49
CA ASN A 243 -22.92 -4.52 16.42
C ASN A 243 -22.74 -4.07 17.88
N ASP A 244 -21.52 -3.70 18.27
CA ASP A 244 -21.18 -3.33 19.65
C ASP A 244 -21.81 -1.98 20.11
N CYS A 245 -22.26 -1.15 19.17
CA CYS A 245 -22.94 0.12 19.46
C CYS A 245 -24.30 -0.08 20.17
N LYS A 246 -24.32 0.10 21.50
CA LYS A 246 -25.53 -0.04 22.33
C LYS A 246 -26.66 0.93 21.98
N ASN A 247 -26.33 2.15 21.56
CA ASN A 247 -27.31 3.19 21.20
C ASN A 247 -27.77 3.12 19.73
N CYS A 248 -27.26 2.15 18.96
CA CYS A 248 -27.62 1.92 17.57
C CYS A 248 -28.74 0.85 17.47
N SER A 249 -29.79 0.99 18.28
CA SER A 249 -30.98 0.14 18.23
C SER A 249 -31.94 0.63 17.12
N GLY A 250 -32.62 -0.28 16.44
CA GLY A 250 -33.54 0.04 15.34
C GLY A 250 -32.88 0.41 13.99
N LEU A 251 -31.56 0.60 13.94
CA LEU A 251 -30.86 0.87 12.67
C LEU A 251 -30.88 -0.35 11.74
N VAL A 252 -31.21 -0.11 10.47
CA VAL A 252 -30.98 -1.06 9.36
C VAL A 252 -29.70 -0.64 8.65
N THR A 253 -28.66 -1.46 8.75
CA THR A 253 -27.39 -1.24 8.05
C THR A 253 -27.45 -1.94 6.69
N LEU A 254 -27.08 -1.23 5.64
CA LEU A 254 -27.15 -1.74 4.26
C LEU A 254 -25.80 -1.57 3.57
N LEU A 255 -25.29 -2.65 2.99
CA LEU A 255 -24.09 -2.61 2.16
C LEU A 255 -24.48 -2.64 0.68
N ARG A 256 -24.04 -1.66 -0.10
CA ARG A 256 -24.01 -1.78 -1.57
C ARG A 256 -22.72 -2.48 -1.99
N THR A 257 -22.83 -3.54 -2.80
CA THR A 257 -21.65 -4.24 -3.33
C THR A 257 -20.88 -3.39 -4.36
N PHE A 258 -19.69 -3.86 -4.72
CA PHE A 258 -18.78 -3.16 -5.63
C PHE A 258 -19.43 -2.85 -6.98
N ALA A 259 -19.22 -1.62 -7.47
CA ALA A 259 -19.63 -1.20 -8.81
C ALA A 259 -18.41 -1.27 -9.74
N PRO A 260 -18.45 -2.07 -10.83
CA PRO A 260 -17.33 -2.24 -11.74
C PRO A 260 -17.08 -1.00 -12.60
N ALA A 261 -15.88 -0.95 -13.16
CA ALA A 261 -15.50 -0.05 -14.24
C ALA A 261 -15.27 -0.87 -15.52
N HIS A 262 -15.65 -0.34 -16.69
CA HIS A 262 -15.53 -1.07 -17.97
C HIS A 262 -14.56 -0.38 -18.92
N PHE A 263 -13.26 -0.41 -18.61
CA PHE A 263 -12.24 0.05 -19.55
C PHE A 263 -11.90 -1.04 -20.57
N GLU A 264 -12.00 -0.70 -21.86
CA GLU A 264 -11.60 -1.55 -22.98
C GLU A 264 -10.37 -0.96 -23.68
N HIS A 265 -9.57 -1.83 -24.30
CA HIS A 265 -8.36 -1.49 -25.07
C HIS A 265 -7.27 -0.69 -24.32
N GLY A 266 -7.37 -0.62 -22.99
CA GLY A 266 -6.39 0.01 -22.10
C GLY A 266 -6.95 0.09 -20.68
N ALA A 267 -6.14 0.59 -19.75
CA ALA A 267 -6.59 1.01 -18.43
C ALA A 267 -6.89 2.52 -18.43
N TRP A 268 -7.46 3.01 -17.31
CA TRP A 268 -7.75 4.43 -17.09
C TRP A 268 -6.55 5.36 -17.34
N ASN A 269 -5.32 4.88 -17.11
CA ASN A 269 -4.07 5.63 -17.29
C ASN A 269 -3.31 5.30 -18.59
N THR A 270 -3.80 4.38 -19.43
CA THR A 270 -3.16 4.01 -20.71
C THR A 270 -4.03 4.24 -21.94
N GLY A 271 -5.11 5.02 -21.78
CA GLY A 271 -6.00 5.41 -22.89
C GLY A 271 -7.17 4.46 -23.14
N GLY A 272 -7.54 3.62 -22.17
CA GLY A 272 -8.73 2.78 -22.25
C GLY A 272 -10.03 3.60 -22.36
N TYR A 273 -11.06 3.00 -22.94
CA TYR A 273 -12.34 3.66 -23.21
C TYR A 273 -13.55 2.73 -23.04
N CYS A 274 -14.75 3.31 -23.02
CA CYS A 274 -16.04 2.66 -22.89
C CYS A 274 -17.01 3.34 -23.86
N ASN A 275 -17.16 2.78 -25.06
CA ASN A 275 -18.04 3.32 -26.10
C ASN A 275 -19.07 2.28 -26.61
N ARG A 276 -19.29 1.21 -25.83
CA ARG A 276 -20.39 0.28 -26.08
C ARG A 276 -21.73 0.99 -25.95
N THR A 277 -22.68 0.62 -26.81
CA THR A 277 -24.02 1.23 -26.89
C THR A 277 -25.13 0.25 -26.51
N GLY A 278 -24.77 -0.89 -25.93
CA GLY A 278 -25.71 -1.90 -25.45
C GLY A 278 -25.08 -2.84 -24.42
N PRO A 279 -25.90 -3.53 -23.61
CA PRO A 279 -25.45 -4.43 -22.55
C PRO A 279 -24.69 -5.64 -23.11
N PHE A 280 -24.00 -6.37 -22.24
CA PHE A 280 -23.58 -7.72 -22.55
C PHE A 280 -24.80 -8.65 -22.75
N ASN A 281 -24.65 -9.66 -23.61
CA ASN A 281 -25.70 -10.63 -23.88
C ASN A 281 -25.84 -11.66 -22.72
N GLU A 282 -26.95 -12.37 -22.67
CA GLU A 282 -27.23 -13.36 -21.59
C GLU A 282 -26.21 -14.51 -21.55
N THR A 283 -25.56 -14.81 -22.67
CA THR A 283 -24.47 -15.79 -22.79
C THR A 283 -23.11 -15.28 -22.28
N HIS A 284 -22.99 -14.01 -21.88
CA HIS A 284 -21.74 -13.47 -21.37
C HIS A 284 -21.46 -14.00 -19.95
N GLU A 285 -20.46 -14.87 -19.85
CA GLU A 285 -19.97 -15.36 -18.57
C GLU A 285 -19.20 -14.26 -17.84
N ILE A 286 -19.71 -13.86 -16.67
CA ILE A 286 -18.97 -13.00 -15.74
C ILE A 286 -17.77 -13.79 -15.21
N ASP A 287 -16.57 -13.23 -15.37
CA ASP A 287 -15.36 -13.77 -14.77
C ASP A 287 -15.45 -13.76 -13.24
N ILE A 288 -15.71 -14.93 -12.65
CA ILE A 288 -15.76 -15.14 -11.20
C ILE A 288 -14.38 -15.08 -10.53
N ALA A 289 -13.29 -15.12 -11.30
CA ALA A 289 -11.92 -14.94 -10.83
C ALA A 289 -11.47 -13.46 -10.87
N SER A 290 -12.27 -12.56 -11.45
CA SER A 290 -12.03 -11.12 -11.48
C SER A 290 -11.90 -10.51 -10.08
N SER A 291 -11.22 -9.36 -9.99
CA SER A 291 -11.07 -8.62 -8.74
C SER A 291 -12.41 -8.08 -8.25
N GLU A 292 -13.28 -7.67 -9.16
CA GLU A 292 -14.63 -7.20 -8.96
C GLU A 292 -15.49 -8.26 -8.23
N TRP A 293 -15.46 -9.50 -8.72
CA TRP A 293 -16.21 -10.61 -8.11
C TRP A 293 -15.64 -11.04 -6.76
N LYS A 294 -14.31 -11.04 -6.60
CA LYS A 294 -13.64 -11.32 -5.31
C LYS A 294 -13.98 -10.27 -4.25
N VAL A 295 -13.93 -8.98 -4.60
CA VAL A 295 -14.31 -7.88 -3.70
C VAL A 295 -15.79 -7.96 -3.32
N ARG A 296 -16.68 -8.28 -4.27
CA ARG A 296 -18.10 -8.57 -3.97
C ARG A 296 -18.22 -9.73 -2.97
N ASN A 297 -17.55 -10.85 -3.18
CA ASN A 297 -17.68 -12.00 -2.28
C ASN A 297 -17.20 -11.68 -0.85
N ALA A 298 -16.04 -11.01 -0.71
CA ALA A 298 -15.55 -10.46 0.55
C ALA A 298 -16.57 -9.54 1.26
N GLN A 299 -17.26 -8.69 0.50
CA GLN A 299 -18.34 -7.83 0.99
C GLN A 299 -19.55 -8.63 1.51
N ILE A 300 -20.01 -9.64 0.76
CA ILE A 300 -21.11 -10.51 1.16
C ILE A 300 -20.76 -11.29 2.44
N GLU A 301 -19.57 -11.90 2.49
CA GLU A 301 -19.09 -12.69 3.63
C GLU A 301 -19.09 -11.91 4.94
N GLU A 302 -18.59 -10.66 4.93
CA GLU A 302 -18.58 -9.81 6.11
C GLU A 302 -19.97 -9.36 6.55
N VAL A 303 -20.90 -9.13 5.61
CA VAL A 303 -22.31 -8.85 5.96
C VAL A 303 -22.98 -10.07 6.57
N GLU A 304 -22.79 -11.27 6.02
CA GLU A 304 -23.36 -12.49 6.58
C GLU A 304 -22.76 -12.81 7.96
N ARG A 305 -21.46 -12.57 8.16
CA ARG A 305 -20.82 -12.67 9.48
C ARG A 305 -21.41 -11.66 10.46
N ALA A 306 -21.53 -10.39 10.06
CA ALA A 306 -22.10 -9.33 10.89
C ALA A 306 -23.55 -9.62 11.29
N ARG A 307 -24.38 -10.08 10.34
CA ARG A 307 -25.77 -10.51 10.55
C ARG A 307 -25.85 -11.66 11.56
N LYS A 308 -24.99 -12.69 11.43
CA LYS A 308 -24.95 -13.82 12.37
C LYS A 308 -24.60 -13.38 13.80
N VAL A 309 -23.58 -12.53 13.95
CA VAL A 309 -23.14 -12.00 15.26
C VAL A 309 -24.21 -11.10 15.89
N GLY A 310 -24.77 -10.18 15.11
CA GLY A 310 -25.72 -9.18 15.57
C GLY A 310 -27.15 -9.66 15.78
N LYS A 311 -27.52 -10.86 15.28
CA LYS A 311 -28.90 -11.39 15.31
C LYS A 311 -29.54 -11.35 16.69
N ASN A 312 -28.82 -11.83 17.71
CA ASN A 312 -29.33 -11.89 19.09
C ASN A 312 -29.35 -10.52 19.80
N GLN A 313 -28.77 -9.49 19.19
CA GLN A 313 -28.75 -8.11 19.66
C GLN A 313 -29.77 -7.22 18.92
N GLY A 314 -30.64 -7.82 18.10
CA GLY A 314 -31.62 -7.09 17.29
C GLY A 314 -31.01 -6.28 16.14
N LYS A 315 -29.76 -6.55 15.76
CA LYS A 315 -29.03 -5.83 14.71
C LYS A 315 -29.43 -6.32 13.33
N ARG A 316 -29.50 -5.39 12.38
CA ARG A 316 -30.11 -5.62 11.08
C ARG A 316 -29.14 -5.25 9.97
N PHE A 317 -28.80 -6.23 9.13
CA PHE A 317 -27.89 -6.06 7.99
C PHE A 317 -28.53 -6.61 6.72
N GLY A 318 -28.65 -5.76 5.70
CA GLY A 318 -29.07 -6.11 4.34
C GLY A 318 -27.98 -5.79 3.31
N VAL A 319 -28.18 -6.25 2.07
CA VAL A 319 -27.24 -6.06 0.96
C VAL A 319 -28.01 -5.57 -0.26
N LEU A 320 -27.51 -4.51 -0.89
CA LEU A 320 -27.87 -4.10 -2.25
C LEU A 320 -26.83 -4.72 -3.19
N ASP A 321 -27.06 -5.94 -3.65
CA ASP A 321 -26.09 -6.63 -4.50
C ASP A 321 -26.22 -6.21 -5.96
N VAL A 322 -25.49 -5.15 -6.32
CA VAL A 322 -25.53 -4.52 -7.64
C VAL A 322 -24.46 -5.05 -8.60
N THR A 323 -23.37 -5.66 -8.08
CA THR A 323 -22.18 -6.00 -8.88
C THR A 323 -22.51 -6.83 -10.11
N ARG A 324 -23.30 -7.91 -9.98
CA ARG A 324 -23.68 -8.76 -11.12
C ARG A 324 -24.46 -7.98 -12.19
N ALA A 325 -25.43 -7.17 -11.79
CA ALA A 325 -26.24 -6.40 -12.72
C ALA A 325 -25.40 -5.35 -13.45
N MET A 326 -24.47 -4.70 -12.74
CA MET A 326 -23.63 -3.65 -13.32
C MET A 326 -22.52 -4.19 -14.22
N LEU A 327 -21.95 -5.36 -13.91
CA LEU A 327 -20.98 -6.05 -14.79
C LEU A 327 -21.57 -6.36 -16.18
N MET A 328 -22.90 -6.40 -16.33
CA MET A 328 -23.57 -6.61 -17.61
C MET A 328 -23.82 -5.33 -18.41
N ARG A 329 -23.45 -4.15 -17.88
CA ARG A 329 -23.83 -2.83 -18.41
C ARG A 329 -22.65 -1.91 -18.77
N PRO A 330 -21.68 -2.35 -19.61
CA PRO A 330 -20.59 -1.48 -20.06
C PRO A 330 -21.07 -0.25 -20.86
N ASP A 331 -22.31 -0.29 -21.37
CA ASP A 331 -23.01 0.80 -22.04
C ASP A 331 -23.51 1.91 -21.11
N GLY A 332 -23.48 1.69 -19.80
CA GLY A 332 -23.97 2.64 -18.81
C GLY A 332 -23.04 3.81 -18.50
N HIS A 333 -21.81 3.81 -19.02
CA HIS A 333 -20.79 4.80 -18.68
C HIS A 333 -20.82 6.04 -19.58
N PRO A 334 -20.48 7.23 -19.05
CA PRO A 334 -20.46 8.48 -19.83
C PRO A 334 -19.30 8.56 -20.81
N GLY A 335 -18.19 7.84 -20.59
CA GLY A 335 -17.06 7.81 -21.51
C GLY A 335 -16.45 9.20 -21.72
N GLU A 336 -16.56 9.76 -22.92
CA GLU A 336 -16.11 11.12 -23.21
C GLU A 336 -17.10 12.23 -22.85
N HIS A 337 -18.33 11.88 -22.44
CA HIS A 337 -19.43 12.81 -22.20
C HIS A 337 -19.58 13.22 -20.73
N TYR A 338 -18.53 13.02 -19.92
CA TYR A 338 -18.52 13.50 -18.54
C TYR A 338 -18.35 15.04 -18.49
N GLY A 339 -19.07 15.70 -17.58
CA GLY A 339 -19.29 17.16 -17.60
C GLY A 339 -18.02 18.02 -17.47
N GLU A 340 -16.96 17.46 -16.89
CA GLU A 340 -15.63 18.04 -16.91
C GLU A 340 -14.72 17.22 -17.85
N LYS A 341 -14.24 17.84 -18.92
CA LYS A 341 -13.18 17.25 -19.75
C LYS A 341 -11.91 17.16 -18.94
N TRP A 342 -11.65 15.98 -18.37
CA TRP A 342 -10.39 15.64 -17.72
C TRP A 342 -9.21 16.08 -18.59
N GLN A 343 -8.25 16.81 -18.00
CA GLN A 343 -7.08 17.31 -18.72
C GLN A 343 -6.31 16.12 -19.33
N GLY A 344 -6.27 16.04 -20.66
CA GLY A 344 -5.73 14.91 -21.41
C GLY A 344 -6.76 14.04 -22.14
N GLY A 345 -8.06 14.32 -22.03
CA GLY A 345 -9.10 13.63 -22.82
C GLY A 345 -9.44 12.21 -22.34
N ALA A 346 -9.11 11.90 -21.08
CA ALA A 346 -9.43 10.64 -20.41
C ALA A 346 -10.95 10.35 -20.43
N LYS A 347 -11.31 9.07 -20.51
CA LYS A 347 -12.70 8.61 -20.54
C LYS A 347 -13.13 8.16 -19.15
N ASP A 348 -14.31 8.57 -18.72
CA ASP A 348 -14.89 8.11 -17.47
C ASP A 348 -15.70 6.83 -17.70
N CYS A 349 -15.07 5.72 -17.35
CA CYS A 349 -15.65 4.38 -17.39
C CYS A 349 -15.90 3.82 -15.98
N VAL A 350 -16.13 4.70 -15.00
CA VAL A 350 -16.32 4.37 -13.58
C VAL A 350 -17.68 4.89 -13.09
N HIS A 351 -18.03 6.14 -13.43
CA HIS A 351 -19.33 6.72 -13.16
C HIS A 351 -20.37 6.29 -14.20
N TRP A 352 -21.64 6.59 -13.93
CA TRP A 352 -22.78 6.10 -14.70
C TRP A 352 -23.62 7.26 -15.24
N CYS A 353 -24.14 7.12 -16.44
CA CYS A 353 -25.11 8.04 -17.01
C CYS A 353 -26.41 8.04 -16.20
N MET A 354 -27.05 9.21 -16.11
CA MET A 354 -28.38 9.40 -15.51
C MET A 354 -29.27 10.14 -16.52
N PRO A 355 -30.47 9.61 -16.87
CA PRO A 355 -30.98 8.28 -16.48
C PRO A 355 -30.12 7.14 -17.07
N GLY A 356 -30.13 5.98 -16.43
CA GLY A 356 -29.27 4.86 -16.82
C GLY A 356 -29.27 3.67 -15.87
N PRO A 357 -28.32 2.72 -15.99
CA PRO A 357 -28.30 1.49 -15.19
C PRO A 357 -28.15 1.72 -13.68
N ILE A 358 -27.65 2.89 -13.30
CA ILE A 358 -27.57 3.38 -11.93
C ILE A 358 -28.94 3.46 -11.24
N ASP A 359 -30.02 3.71 -12.00
CA ASP A 359 -31.37 3.86 -11.46
C ASP A 359 -31.90 2.53 -10.89
N THR A 360 -31.47 1.39 -11.45
CA THR A 360 -31.73 0.04 -10.91
C THR A 360 -31.19 -0.15 -9.49
N TRP A 361 -30.20 0.65 -9.04
CA TRP A 361 -29.75 0.60 -7.65
C TRP A 361 -30.84 1.09 -6.68
N SER A 362 -31.64 2.07 -7.10
CA SER A 362 -32.81 2.55 -6.34
C SER A 362 -33.93 1.52 -6.31
N GLU A 363 -34.13 0.77 -7.40
CA GLU A 363 -35.11 -0.33 -7.45
C GLU A 363 -34.73 -1.48 -6.50
N ILE A 364 -33.46 -1.92 -6.56
CA ILE A 364 -32.90 -2.92 -5.64
C ILE A 364 -32.96 -2.41 -4.19
N PHE A 365 -32.61 -1.15 -3.95
CA PHE A 365 -32.70 -0.53 -2.63
C PHE A 365 -34.12 -0.57 -2.07
N MET A 366 -35.13 -0.22 -2.88
CA MET A 366 -36.53 -0.30 -2.47
C MET A 366 -36.99 -1.74 -2.18
N ALA A 367 -36.57 -2.72 -2.98
CA ALA A 367 -36.85 -4.13 -2.71
C ALA A 367 -36.24 -4.59 -1.36
N VAL A 368 -34.97 -4.27 -1.11
CA VAL A 368 -34.26 -4.58 0.14
C VAL A 368 -34.88 -3.85 1.34
N LEU A 369 -35.30 -2.58 1.18
CA LEU A 369 -36.00 -1.85 2.24
C LEU A 369 -37.35 -2.48 2.58
N ARG A 370 -38.08 -3.01 1.60
CA ARG A 370 -39.36 -3.69 1.83
C ARG A 370 -39.19 -5.02 2.58
N ASP A 371 -38.21 -5.83 2.19
CA ASP A 371 -37.78 -7.02 2.95
C ASP A 371 -37.42 -6.62 4.40
N GLN A 372 -36.60 -5.59 4.58
CA GLN A 372 -36.25 -5.08 5.90
C GLN A 372 -37.42 -4.38 6.63
N ALA A 373 -38.52 -4.04 5.96
CA ALA A 373 -39.74 -3.58 6.64
C ALA A 373 -40.69 -4.73 7.03
N GLY A 374 -40.41 -5.98 6.62
CA GLY A 374 -41.37 -7.09 6.72
C GLY A 374 -42.54 -6.95 5.73
N LEU A 375 -42.33 -6.21 4.63
CA LEU A 375 -43.31 -5.88 3.58
C LEU A 375 -43.00 -6.60 2.25
N SER A 376 -42.22 -7.68 2.32
CA SER A 376 -42.03 -8.67 1.25
C SER A 376 -43.29 -9.52 1.11
N SER A 377 -43.85 -9.53 -0.10
CA SER A 377 -44.92 -10.43 -0.56
C SER A 377 -44.40 -11.82 -0.90
#